data_AF-A0A6P1ZP33-F1
#
_entry.id   AF-A0A6P1ZP33-F1
#
_cell.length_a   1.000
_cell.length_b   1.000
_cell.length_c   1.000
_cell.angle_alpha   90.00
_cell.angle_beta   90.00
_cell.angle_gamma   90.00
#
_symmetry.space_group_name_H-M   'P 1'
#
loop_
_entity.id
_entity.type
_entity.pdbx_description
1 polymer ?
#
loop_
_entity_poly.entity_id
_entity_poly.type
_entity_poly.pdbx_seq_one_letter_code
_entity_poly.pdbx_strand_id
1 'polypeptide(L)'
;MKALVRWGATLGLVGSTLLGSVFVGNFPVLALSEQQIKEKLDSVPVYLITNEQGLPLSRPLPDAQQPGGSVTGVYMSRQEAQSFIKELEGVQGQDPKMQQMVKSLQVTAVPLGVIYEQLQQTKNQSERLLFAFKPVDREIKGAMELLRQSGQQVNQFTSVPVFAVRFSPEKGYVPIQLTSDKEQLIPLFLSKQDAQGLLTQVKSEFPQADIQVIDIDGVIKTLQDKDDAWLNQVVLVPSQESREYIKTLPTENVPNTPPARSPQR
;
A
#
# COMPACT_ATOMS: atom_id res chain seq x y z
N MET A 1 -16.70 -47.71 -25.80
CA MET A 1 -17.82 -46.92 -26.35
C MET A 1 -18.81 -46.65 -25.23
N LYS A 2 -19.16 -45.37 -25.01
CA LYS A 2 -20.38 -44.74 -24.42
C LYS A 2 -21.23 -45.64 -23.45
N ALA A 3 -21.71 -45.20 -22.28
CA ALA A 3 -22.27 -43.88 -21.98
C ALA A 3 -22.74 -43.75 -20.49
N LEU A 4 -22.76 -42.49 -20.02
CA LEU A 4 -23.83 -41.85 -19.22
C LEU A 4 -24.04 -42.28 -17.75
N VAL A 5 -23.38 -41.57 -16.84
CA VAL A 5 -23.90 -41.38 -15.47
C VAL A 5 -24.73 -40.09 -15.45
N ARG A 6 -26.03 -40.25 -15.20
CA ARG A 6 -27.02 -39.18 -15.00
C ARG A 6 -26.91 -38.71 -13.55
N TRP A 7 -26.47 -37.47 -13.31
CA TRP A 7 -26.66 -36.82 -12.01
C TRP A 7 -28.00 -36.10 -12.04
N GLY A 8 -28.95 -36.64 -11.26
CA GLY A 8 -30.30 -36.14 -11.16
C GLY A 8 -30.37 -34.81 -10.42
N ALA A 9 -31.22 -33.93 -10.91
CA ALA A 9 -31.71 -32.78 -10.17
C ALA A 9 -32.65 -33.27 -9.05
N THR A 10 -32.35 -32.92 -7.81
CA THR A 10 -33.34 -32.94 -6.73
C THR A 10 -33.54 -31.53 -6.21
N LEU A 11 -34.64 -30.94 -6.68
CA LEU A 11 -35.34 -29.83 -6.06
C LEU A 11 -35.83 -30.29 -4.68
N GLY A 12 -35.38 -29.62 -3.62
CA GLY A 12 -35.86 -29.81 -2.26
C GLY A 12 -36.20 -28.46 -1.64
N LEU A 13 -37.45 -28.02 -1.84
CA LEU A 13 -38.08 -26.93 -1.11
C LEU A 13 -38.76 -27.52 0.13
N VAL A 14 -38.22 -27.27 1.33
CA VAL A 14 -39.01 -27.17 2.57
C VAL A 14 -38.33 -26.12 3.44
N GLY A 15 -39.00 -24.97 3.60
CA GLY A 15 -38.67 -23.98 4.61
C GLY A 15 -39.29 -24.36 5.96
N SER A 16 -38.69 -23.87 7.04
CA SER A 16 -39.35 -23.20 8.18
C SER A 16 -38.31 -22.84 9.23
N THR A 17 -38.01 -21.55 9.31
CA THR A 17 -37.66 -20.75 10.50
C THR A 17 -37.09 -21.45 11.73
N LEU A 18 -35.78 -21.32 11.92
CA LEU A 18 -35.23 -20.97 13.23
C LEU A 18 -34.46 -19.65 13.06
N LEU A 19 -35.17 -18.55 13.31
CA LEU A 19 -34.57 -17.25 13.61
C LEU A 19 -33.81 -17.40 14.93
N GLY A 20 -32.62 -17.99 14.86
CA GLY A 20 -31.61 -17.83 15.88
C GLY A 20 -31.12 -16.40 15.79
N SER A 21 -31.64 -15.55 16.66
CA SER A 21 -31.14 -14.21 16.93
C SER A 21 -29.67 -14.33 17.32
N VAL A 22 -28.79 -14.25 16.32
CA VAL A 22 -27.41 -13.85 16.54
C VAL A 22 -27.53 -12.46 17.12
N PHE A 23 -27.20 -12.32 18.40
CA PHE A 23 -26.84 -11.05 18.98
C PHE A 23 -25.61 -10.54 18.22
N VAL A 24 -25.83 -10.00 17.02
CA VAL A 24 -24.96 -9.00 16.44
C VAL A 24 -25.21 -7.79 17.32
N GLY A 25 -24.43 -7.70 18.40
CA GLY A 25 -24.32 -6.47 19.14
C GLY A 25 -24.11 -5.37 18.10
N ASN A 26 -24.97 -4.36 18.15
CA ASN A 26 -24.90 -3.18 17.30
C ASN A 26 -23.69 -2.36 17.77
N PHE A 27 -22.48 -2.92 17.64
CA PHE A 27 -21.26 -2.17 17.81
C PHE A 27 -21.23 -1.20 16.62
N PRO A 28 -21.23 0.12 16.87
CA PRO A 28 -20.91 1.05 15.79
C PRO A 28 -19.56 0.61 15.24
N VAL A 29 -19.48 0.37 13.93
CA VAL A 29 -18.26 -0.24 13.38
C VAL A 29 -17.06 0.70 13.59
N LEU A 30 -17.21 2.02 13.78
CA LEU A 30 -16.13 3.00 13.87
C LEU A 30 -15.11 2.92 12.71
N ALA A 31 -14.82 4.07 12.13
CA ALA A 31 -13.70 4.18 11.19
C ALA A 31 -12.41 3.61 11.80
N LEU A 32 -11.51 3.13 10.95
CA LEU A 32 -10.26 2.53 11.40
C LEU A 32 -9.50 3.53 12.28
N SER A 33 -8.95 3.03 13.38
CA SER A 33 -8.06 3.83 14.22
C SER A 33 -6.80 4.22 13.47
N GLU A 34 -6.19 5.34 13.87
CA GLU A 34 -4.90 5.81 13.31
C GLU A 34 -3.82 4.71 13.32
N GLN A 35 -3.82 3.87 14.36
CA GLN A 35 -2.90 2.74 14.49
C GLN A 35 -3.18 1.63 13.46
N GLN A 36 -4.45 1.29 13.22
CA GLN A 36 -4.81 0.30 12.20
C GLN A 36 -4.48 0.78 10.78
N ILE A 37 -4.65 2.09 10.53
CA ILE A 37 -4.25 2.71 9.26
C ILE A 37 -2.74 2.64 9.10
N LYS A 38 -1.99 3.02 10.15
CA LYS A 38 -0.53 2.91 10.18
C LYS A 38 -0.07 1.48 9.87
N GLU A 39 -0.62 0.47 10.52
CA GLU A 39 -0.26 -0.94 10.32
C GLU A 39 -0.51 -1.42 8.89
N LYS A 40 -1.63 -0.98 8.27
CA LYS A 40 -1.90 -1.25 6.85
C LYS A 40 -0.85 -0.61 5.95
N LEU A 41 -0.45 0.62 6.25
CA LEU A 41 0.57 1.36 5.51
C LEU A 41 2.00 0.84 5.77
N ASP A 42 2.28 0.24 6.91
CA ASP A 42 3.60 -0.31 7.26
C ASP A 42 4.03 -1.45 6.31
N SER A 43 3.07 -2.10 5.63
CA SER A 43 3.34 -3.08 4.58
C SER A 43 4.07 -2.52 3.36
N VAL A 44 4.08 -1.19 3.18
CA VAL A 44 4.68 -0.51 2.04
C VAL A 44 6.00 0.13 2.45
N PRO A 45 7.16 -0.38 1.99
CA PRO A 45 8.42 0.31 2.19
C PRO A 45 8.51 1.46 1.18
N VAL A 46 8.94 2.61 1.67
CA VAL A 46 9.31 3.76 0.86
C VAL A 46 10.76 4.13 1.13
N TYR A 47 11.39 4.81 0.18
CA TYR A 47 12.82 4.99 0.18
C TYR A 47 13.16 6.47 0.33
N LEU A 48 13.84 6.79 1.43
CA LEU A 48 14.41 8.11 1.68
C LEU A 48 15.88 8.11 1.30
N ILE A 49 16.37 9.30 0.97
CA ILE A 49 17.81 9.54 0.83
C ILE A 49 18.26 10.19 2.13
N THR A 50 19.15 9.53 2.86
CA THR A 50 19.59 9.98 4.18
C THR A 50 21.10 10.00 4.26
N ASN A 51 21.64 10.71 5.24
CA ASN A 51 23.04 10.48 5.64
C ASN A 51 23.19 9.16 6.42
N GLU A 52 24.42 8.85 6.85
CA GLU A 52 24.76 7.67 7.67
C GLU A 52 24.01 7.60 9.01
N GLN A 53 23.56 8.74 9.55
CA GLN A 53 22.78 8.83 10.79
C GLN A 53 21.27 8.65 10.56
N GLY A 54 20.83 8.43 9.31
CA GLY A 54 19.42 8.30 8.96
C GLY A 54 18.67 9.64 8.83
N LEU A 55 19.36 10.78 8.86
CA LEU A 55 18.73 12.09 8.67
C LEU A 55 18.40 12.31 7.18
N PRO A 56 17.14 12.62 6.82
CA PRO A 56 16.75 12.81 5.43
C PRO A 56 17.41 14.04 4.78
N LEU A 57 17.84 13.86 3.52
CA LEU A 57 18.25 14.95 2.65
C LEU A 57 17.03 15.81 2.31
N SER A 58 16.91 16.95 2.97
CA SER A 58 15.77 17.87 2.86
C SER A 58 16.20 19.24 2.34
N ARG A 59 15.22 20.00 1.84
CA ARG A 59 15.37 21.39 1.44
C ARG A 59 14.39 22.26 2.24
N PRO A 60 14.79 23.47 2.66
CA PRO A 60 13.86 24.39 3.31
C PRO A 60 12.73 24.76 2.34
N LEU A 61 11.52 24.95 2.85
CA LEU A 61 10.41 25.44 2.04
C LEU A 61 10.59 26.95 1.78
N PRO A 62 10.55 27.40 0.52
CA PRO A 62 10.53 28.83 0.20
C PRO A 62 9.17 29.41 0.63
N ASP A 63 9.20 30.47 1.44
CA ASP A 63 8.02 31.25 1.87
C ASP A 63 6.96 30.54 2.72
N ALA A 64 7.36 29.91 3.82
CA ALA A 64 6.43 29.81 4.94
C ALA A 64 6.41 31.16 5.69
N GLN A 65 5.23 31.77 5.85
CA GLN A 65 5.01 32.94 6.72
C GLN A 65 5.52 32.73 8.17
N GLN A 66 5.86 31.48 8.52
CA GLN A 66 6.63 31.09 9.68
C GLN A 66 7.90 30.33 9.21
N PRO A 67 9.12 30.78 9.56
CA PRO A 67 10.34 30.07 9.22
C PRO A 67 10.34 28.63 9.78
N GLY A 68 11.00 27.69 9.10
CA GLY A 68 11.49 26.44 9.71
C GLY A 68 11.03 25.12 9.08
N GLY A 69 10.03 25.11 8.20
CA GLY A 69 9.60 23.90 7.51
C GLY A 69 10.60 23.41 6.46
N SER A 70 10.65 22.10 6.24
CA SER A 70 11.49 21.48 5.21
C SER A 70 10.73 20.41 4.43
N VAL A 71 11.21 20.06 3.24
CA VAL A 71 10.65 18.99 2.41
C VAL A 71 11.74 18.01 2.01
N THR A 72 11.45 16.72 2.12
CA THR A 72 12.31 15.63 1.63
C THR A 72 11.61 14.83 0.53
N GLY A 73 12.39 14.24 -0.36
CA GLY A 73 11.90 13.35 -1.40
C GLY A 73 11.71 11.93 -0.88
N VAL A 74 10.57 11.33 -1.21
CA VAL A 74 10.25 9.94 -0.87
C VAL A 74 10.04 9.16 -2.15
N TYR A 75 10.79 8.09 -2.35
CA TYR A 75 10.75 7.32 -3.60
C TYR A 75 9.96 6.03 -3.39
N MET A 76 9.10 5.68 -4.35
CA MET A 76 8.40 4.39 -4.37
C MET A 76 9.25 3.25 -4.96
N SER A 77 10.40 3.56 -5.57
CA SER A 77 11.39 2.59 -6.05
C SER A 77 12.75 2.85 -5.41
N ARG A 78 13.38 1.77 -4.93
CA ARG A 78 14.73 1.83 -4.34
C ARG A 78 15.75 2.14 -5.42
N GLN A 79 15.60 1.54 -6.59
CA GLN A 79 16.45 1.78 -7.74
C GLN A 79 16.43 3.26 -8.17
N GLU A 80 15.26 3.90 -8.19
CA GLU A 80 15.15 5.33 -8.51
C GLU A 80 15.85 6.20 -7.45
N ALA A 81 15.68 5.88 -6.16
CA ALA A 81 16.40 6.58 -5.09
C ALA A 81 17.93 6.42 -5.21
N GLN A 82 18.42 5.21 -5.53
CA GLN A 82 19.84 4.95 -5.77
C GLN A 82 20.37 5.68 -7.01
N SER A 83 19.55 5.77 -8.06
CA SER A 83 19.92 6.47 -9.29
C SER A 83 20.09 7.97 -9.04
N PHE A 84 19.21 8.57 -8.23
CA PHE A 84 19.35 9.97 -7.83
C PHE A 84 20.65 10.24 -7.04
N ILE A 85 21.07 9.34 -6.15
CA ILE A 85 22.37 9.49 -5.46
C ILE A 85 23.51 9.49 -6.47
N LYS A 86 23.50 8.56 -7.44
CA LYS A 86 24.54 8.50 -8.50
C LYS A 86 24.52 9.75 -9.39
N GLU A 87 23.35 10.29 -9.69
CA GLU A 87 23.23 11.55 -10.42
C GLU A 87 23.88 12.71 -9.65
N LEU A 88 23.63 12.78 -8.33
CA LEU A 88 24.28 13.77 -7.46
C LEU A 88 25.79 13.60 -7.39
N GLU A 89 26.30 12.37 -7.36
CA GLU A 89 27.74 12.08 -7.41
C GLU A 89 28.39 12.53 -8.72
N GLY A 90 27.63 12.50 -9.83
CA GLY A 90 28.10 12.86 -11.17
C GLY A 90 28.12 14.37 -11.47
N VAL A 91 27.56 15.22 -10.60
CA VAL A 91 27.52 16.67 -10.83
C VAL A 91 28.92 17.27 -10.71
N GLN A 92 29.41 17.86 -11.80
CA GLN A 92 30.69 18.56 -11.82
C GLN A 92 30.58 19.96 -11.19
N GLY A 93 31.68 20.46 -10.63
CA GLY A 93 31.74 21.83 -10.08
C GLY A 93 31.05 22.01 -8.72
N GLN A 94 30.72 20.93 -8.01
CA GLN A 94 30.22 21.00 -6.64
C GLN A 94 31.26 21.61 -5.69
N ASP A 95 30.82 22.45 -4.76
CA ASP A 95 31.68 22.91 -3.67
C ASP A 95 32.10 21.73 -2.75
N PRO A 96 33.21 21.87 -1.97
CA PRO A 96 33.72 20.78 -1.13
C PRO A 96 32.71 20.26 -0.09
N LYS A 97 31.80 21.11 0.39
CA LYS A 97 30.79 20.74 1.38
C LYS A 97 29.71 19.85 0.75
N MET A 98 29.26 20.19 -0.45
CA MET A 98 28.35 19.34 -1.22
C MET A 98 28.99 18.00 -1.57
N GLN A 99 30.24 17.99 -2.01
CA GLN A 99 30.96 16.73 -2.31
C GLN A 99 31.02 15.81 -1.09
N GLN A 100 31.32 16.35 0.10
CA GLN A 100 31.36 15.56 1.33
C GLN A 100 29.97 15.06 1.74
N MET A 101 28.94 15.88 1.58
CA MET A 101 27.56 15.50 1.86
C MET A 101 27.09 14.38 0.92
N VAL A 102 27.35 14.48 -0.39
CA VAL A 102 26.90 13.47 -1.36
C VAL A 102 27.50 12.10 -1.05
N LYS A 103 28.78 12.05 -0.65
CA LYS A 103 29.48 10.80 -0.28
C LYS A 103 28.88 10.07 0.92
N SER A 104 28.17 10.76 1.82
CA SER A 104 27.54 10.15 2.98
C SER A 104 26.07 9.76 2.74
N LEU A 105 25.55 10.01 1.54
CA LEU A 105 24.18 9.67 1.20
C LEU A 105 24.00 8.17 0.98
N GLN A 106 22.91 7.65 1.50
CA GLN A 106 22.47 6.29 1.31
C GLN A 106 20.95 6.23 1.15
N VAL A 107 20.48 5.12 0.59
CA VAL A 107 19.03 4.84 0.53
C VAL A 107 18.62 4.12 1.81
N THR A 108 17.71 4.73 2.56
CA THR A 108 17.12 4.16 3.78
C THR A 108 15.66 3.83 3.52
N ALA A 109 15.29 2.58 3.78
CA ALA A 109 13.90 2.14 3.67
C ALA A 109 13.13 2.44 4.96
N VAL A 110 11.96 3.02 4.83
CA VAL A 110 11.07 3.38 5.94
C VAL A 110 9.66 2.87 5.60
N PRO A 111 8.91 2.28 6.54
CA PRO A 111 7.51 1.94 6.31
C PRO A 111 6.67 3.20 6.06
N LEU A 112 5.75 3.16 5.09
CA LEU A 112 4.87 4.30 4.79
C LEU A 112 4.02 4.70 6.00
N GLY A 113 3.63 3.74 6.85
CA GLY A 113 2.89 4.01 8.09
C GLY A 113 3.66 4.90 9.06
N VAL A 114 4.98 4.79 9.14
CA VAL A 114 5.83 5.69 9.96
C VAL A 114 5.78 7.12 9.43
N ILE A 115 5.83 7.31 8.10
CA ILE A 115 5.69 8.65 7.50
C ILE A 115 4.28 9.21 7.76
N TYR A 116 3.25 8.37 7.61
CA TYR A 116 1.88 8.73 7.91
C TYR A 116 1.75 9.21 9.36
N GLU A 117 2.19 8.41 10.33
CA GLU A 117 2.15 8.76 11.75
C GLU A 117 2.87 10.08 12.04
N GLN A 118 4.09 10.26 11.51
CA GLN A 118 4.85 11.51 11.62
C GLN A 118 4.04 12.70 11.09
N LEU A 119 3.41 12.56 9.93
CA LEU A 119 2.60 13.62 9.33
C LEU A 119 1.35 13.93 10.15
N GLN A 120 0.76 12.94 10.84
CA GLN A 120 -0.39 13.12 11.74
C GLN A 120 0.02 13.83 13.03
N GLN A 121 1.13 13.41 13.66
CA GLN A 121 1.63 13.97 14.92
C GLN A 121 2.12 15.43 14.77
N THR A 122 2.65 15.77 13.60
CA THR A 122 3.21 17.10 13.31
C THR A 122 2.24 18.06 12.60
N LYS A 123 0.95 17.70 12.47
CA LYS A 123 -0.05 18.47 11.70
C LYS A 123 -0.09 19.97 12.03
N ASN A 124 0.04 20.30 13.31
CA ASN A 124 -0.10 21.66 13.83
C ASN A 124 1.24 22.38 14.01
N GLN A 125 2.35 21.79 13.53
CA GLN A 125 3.69 22.37 13.65
C GLN A 125 4.07 23.11 12.36
N SER A 126 4.49 24.36 12.48
CA SER A 126 4.95 25.19 11.36
C SER A 126 6.31 24.73 10.80
N GLU A 127 7.18 24.19 11.65
CA GLU A 127 8.55 23.75 11.30
C GLU A 127 8.65 22.27 10.90
N ARG A 128 7.51 21.67 10.51
CA ARG A 128 7.46 20.23 10.21
C ARG A 128 8.25 19.84 8.96
N LEU A 129 8.69 18.58 8.94
CA LEU A 129 9.20 17.92 7.74
C LEU A 129 8.02 17.43 6.89
N LEU A 130 7.97 17.88 5.64
CA LEU A 130 7.04 17.41 4.61
C LEU A 130 7.71 16.38 3.70
N PHE A 131 6.88 15.56 3.07
CA PHE A 131 7.32 14.44 2.24
C PHE A 131 6.73 14.58 0.84
N ALA A 132 7.60 14.71 -0.17
CA ALA A 132 7.22 14.76 -1.57
C ALA A 132 7.42 13.37 -2.19
N PHE A 133 6.33 12.66 -2.45
CA PHE A 133 6.38 11.31 -3.01
C PHE A 133 6.67 11.34 -4.52
N LYS A 134 7.65 10.55 -4.96
CA LYS A 134 7.94 10.22 -6.35
C LYS A 134 7.39 8.82 -6.65
N PRO A 135 6.26 8.73 -7.36
CA PRO A 135 5.78 7.48 -7.91
C PRO A 135 6.76 6.91 -8.94
N VAL A 136 6.69 5.60 -9.17
CA VAL A 136 7.46 4.94 -10.23
C VAL A 136 6.88 5.32 -11.59
N ASP A 137 7.72 5.80 -12.50
CA ASP A 137 7.27 6.41 -13.77
C ASP A 137 6.45 5.45 -14.64
N ARG A 138 6.79 4.14 -14.61
CA ARG A 138 6.06 3.11 -15.37
C ARG A 138 4.63 2.91 -14.84
N GLU A 139 4.44 3.06 -13.54
CA GLU A 139 3.12 2.90 -12.90
C GLU A 139 2.23 4.10 -13.20
N ILE A 140 2.81 5.32 -13.25
CA ILE A 140 2.11 6.52 -13.72
C ILE A 140 1.64 6.35 -15.17
N LYS A 141 2.52 5.89 -16.06
CA LYS A 141 2.16 5.60 -17.46
C LYS A 141 1.04 4.57 -17.54
N GLY A 142 1.15 3.48 -16.77
CA GLY A 142 0.15 2.42 -16.71
C GLY A 142 -1.21 2.88 -16.16
N ALA A 143 -1.22 3.72 -15.13
CA ALA A 143 -2.42 4.34 -14.58
C ALA A 143 -3.11 5.23 -15.61
N MET A 144 -2.36 6.14 -16.25
CA MET A 144 -2.93 7.01 -17.28
C MET A 144 -3.44 6.24 -18.50
N GLU A 145 -2.81 5.13 -18.88
CA GLU A 145 -3.29 4.24 -19.94
C GLU A 145 -4.64 3.62 -19.59
N LEU A 146 -4.78 3.04 -18.39
CA LEU A 146 -6.04 2.45 -17.92
C LEU A 146 -7.16 3.49 -17.81
N LEU A 147 -6.86 4.68 -17.30
CA LEU A 147 -7.82 5.80 -17.22
C LEU A 147 -8.33 6.23 -18.60
N ARG A 148 -7.45 6.28 -19.61
CA ARG A 148 -7.87 6.58 -20.99
C ARG A 148 -8.71 5.47 -21.60
N GLN A 149 -8.39 4.21 -21.30
CA GLN A 149 -9.17 3.06 -21.75
C GLN A 149 -10.58 3.03 -21.13
N SER A 150 -10.76 3.55 -19.92
CA SER A 150 -12.07 3.72 -19.28
C SER A 150 -12.82 4.99 -19.73
N GLY A 151 -12.30 5.71 -20.72
CA GLY A 151 -12.93 6.89 -21.31
C GLY A 151 -12.63 8.21 -20.58
N GLN A 152 -11.75 8.20 -19.57
CA GLN A 152 -11.38 9.40 -18.83
C GLN A 152 -10.26 10.18 -19.55
N GLN A 153 -10.45 11.48 -19.72
CA GLN A 153 -9.40 12.37 -20.22
C GLN A 153 -8.49 12.78 -19.06
N VAL A 154 -7.28 12.20 -19.03
CA VAL A 154 -6.28 12.46 -17.99
C VAL A 154 -4.98 12.93 -18.64
N ASN A 155 -4.61 14.17 -18.35
CA ASN A 155 -3.38 14.80 -18.85
C ASN A 155 -2.19 14.58 -17.91
N GLN A 156 -2.46 14.41 -16.61
CA GLN A 156 -1.45 14.19 -15.58
C GLN A 156 -2.04 13.35 -14.43
N PHE A 157 -1.18 12.65 -13.70
CA PHE A 157 -1.52 11.92 -12.48
C PHE A 157 -0.67 12.47 -11.34
N THR A 158 -1.28 12.97 -10.28
CA THR A 158 -0.63 13.83 -9.28
C THR A 158 -0.36 13.16 -7.92
N SER A 159 -0.46 11.84 -7.84
CA SER A 159 -0.23 11.05 -6.62
C SER A 159 0.42 9.70 -6.95
N VAL A 160 0.59 8.81 -5.97
CA VAL A 160 1.04 7.43 -6.19
C VAL A 160 -0.16 6.59 -6.65
N PRO A 161 -0.10 5.98 -7.86
CA PRO A 161 -1.20 5.17 -8.35
C PRO A 161 -1.28 3.86 -7.59
N VAL A 162 -2.53 3.44 -7.35
CA VAL A 162 -2.89 2.17 -6.74
C VAL A 162 -3.86 1.48 -7.70
N PHE A 163 -3.69 0.17 -7.86
CA PHE A 163 -4.46 -0.64 -8.79
C PHE A 163 -5.29 -1.67 -8.03
N ALA A 164 -6.60 -1.68 -8.24
CA ALA A 164 -7.52 -2.62 -7.63
C ALA A 164 -8.27 -3.40 -8.71
N VAL A 165 -8.38 -4.71 -8.57
CA VAL A 165 -9.14 -5.53 -9.54
C VAL A 165 -10.60 -5.61 -9.08
N ARG A 166 -11.54 -5.39 -10.01
CA ARG A 166 -12.98 -5.52 -9.75
C ARG A 166 -13.58 -6.62 -10.60
N PHE A 167 -14.67 -7.22 -10.13
CA PHE A 167 -15.43 -8.20 -10.92
C PHE A 167 -16.11 -7.57 -12.15
N SER A 168 -16.39 -6.26 -12.08
CA SER A 168 -16.82 -5.39 -13.19
C SER A 168 -16.85 -3.93 -12.69
N PRO A 169 -17.02 -2.92 -13.56
CA PRO A 169 -17.12 -1.52 -13.12
C PRO A 169 -18.17 -1.23 -12.06
N GLU A 170 -19.29 -1.97 -12.09
CA GLU A 170 -20.43 -1.85 -11.16
C GLU A 170 -20.40 -2.84 -9.99
N LYS A 171 -19.33 -3.63 -9.84
CA LYS A 171 -19.21 -4.67 -8.80
C LYS A 171 -18.00 -4.44 -7.91
N GLY A 172 -18.03 -5.12 -6.76
CA GLY A 172 -16.95 -5.04 -5.76
C GLY A 172 -15.60 -5.56 -6.24
N TYR A 173 -14.61 -5.38 -5.37
CA TYR A 173 -13.23 -5.80 -5.58
C TYR A 173 -13.07 -7.32 -5.49
N VAL A 174 -12.09 -7.84 -6.23
CA VAL A 174 -11.70 -9.25 -6.22
C VAL A 174 -10.84 -9.52 -4.99
N PRO A 175 -11.27 -10.39 -4.05
CA PRO A 175 -10.43 -10.77 -2.93
C PRO A 175 -9.38 -11.83 -3.32
N ILE A 176 -8.32 -11.91 -2.54
CA ILE A 176 -7.32 -12.99 -2.54
C ILE A 176 -7.31 -13.69 -1.18
N GLN A 177 -6.75 -14.90 -1.16
CA GLN A 177 -6.59 -15.70 0.05
C GLN A 177 -5.10 -15.93 0.28
N LEU A 178 -4.56 -15.38 1.37
CA LEU A 178 -3.11 -15.36 1.66
C LEU A 178 -2.65 -16.53 2.55
N THR A 179 -3.55 -17.18 3.28
CA THR A 179 -3.24 -18.25 4.23
C THR A 179 -4.25 -19.39 4.20
N SER A 180 -3.90 -20.50 4.87
CA SER A 180 -4.77 -21.66 5.11
C SER A 180 -6.04 -21.33 5.90
N ASP A 181 -6.11 -20.16 6.54
CA ASP A 181 -7.16 -19.77 7.50
C ASP A 181 -8.41 -19.17 6.82
N LYS A 182 -8.51 -19.33 5.50
CA LYS A 182 -9.63 -18.87 4.66
C LYS A 182 -9.93 -17.38 4.68
N GLU A 183 -9.07 -16.55 5.28
CA GLU A 183 -9.28 -15.10 5.33
C GLU A 183 -9.20 -14.49 3.92
N GLN A 184 -10.24 -13.72 3.56
CA GLN A 184 -10.32 -13.01 2.29
C GLN A 184 -9.80 -11.58 2.49
N LEU A 185 -8.83 -11.20 1.66
CA LEU A 185 -8.20 -9.89 1.68
C LEU A 185 -8.40 -9.20 0.35
N ILE A 186 -8.59 -7.88 0.35
CA ILE A 186 -8.76 -7.07 -0.85
C ILE A 186 -7.41 -6.40 -1.16
N PRO A 187 -6.70 -6.87 -2.20
CA PRO A 187 -5.37 -6.36 -2.49
C PRO A 187 -5.45 -5.07 -3.30
N LEU A 188 -4.74 -4.05 -2.81
CA LEU A 188 -4.51 -2.79 -3.48
C LEU A 188 -3.03 -2.73 -3.90
N PHE A 189 -2.78 -2.88 -5.20
CA PHE A 189 -1.42 -3.06 -5.72
C PHE A 189 -0.76 -1.72 -6.03
N LEU A 190 0.51 -1.56 -5.68
CA LEU A 190 1.36 -0.44 -6.12
C LEU A 190 2.08 -0.72 -7.46
N SER A 191 1.72 -1.83 -8.11
CA SER A 191 2.28 -2.30 -9.38
C SER A 191 1.15 -2.75 -10.30
N LYS A 192 1.02 -2.13 -11.48
CA LYS A 192 0.04 -2.51 -12.50
C LYS A 192 0.21 -3.97 -12.89
N GLN A 193 1.45 -4.46 -12.95
CA GLN A 193 1.76 -5.83 -13.34
C GLN A 193 1.17 -6.85 -12.37
N ASP A 194 1.21 -6.59 -11.06
CA ASP A 194 0.64 -7.50 -10.06
C ASP A 194 -0.90 -7.53 -10.17
N ALA A 195 -1.53 -6.36 -10.33
CA ALA A 195 -2.98 -6.27 -10.57
C ALA A 195 -3.39 -6.98 -11.88
N GLN A 196 -2.59 -6.88 -12.94
CA GLN A 196 -2.81 -7.59 -14.20
C GLN A 196 -2.71 -9.11 -14.03
N GLY A 197 -1.81 -9.57 -13.15
CA GLY A 197 -1.71 -10.98 -12.78
C GLY A 197 -3.03 -11.50 -12.17
N LEU A 198 -3.56 -10.80 -11.17
CA LEU A 198 -4.85 -11.15 -10.56
C LEU A 198 -6.01 -11.04 -11.56
N LEU A 199 -6.05 -9.98 -12.36
CA LEU A 199 -7.07 -9.81 -13.40
C LEU A 199 -7.08 -11.01 -14.36
N THR A 200 -5.91 -11.47 -14.80
CA THR A 200 -5.79 -12.59 -15.73
C THR A 200 -6.36 -13.89 -15.15
N GLN A 201 -6.18 -14.12 -13.85
CA GLN A 201 -6.71 -15.30 -13.16
C GLN A 201 -8.25 -15.31 -13.12
N VAL A 202 -8.87 -14.16 -12.92
CA VAL A 202 -10.34 -14.07 -12.75
C VAL A 202 -11.10 -13.85 -14.05
N LYS A 203 -10.43 -13.46 -15.14
CA LYS A 203 -11.08 -13.04 -16.39
C LYS A 203 -11.86 -14.16 -17.08
N SER A 204 -11.48 -15.42 -16.87
CA SER A 204 -12.19 -16.59 -17.42
C SER A 204 -13.60 -16.73 -16.84
N GLU A 205 -13.76 -16.51 -15.54
CA GLU A 205 -15.02 -16.59 -14.82
C GLU A 205 -15.79 -15.26 -14.83
N PHE A 206 -15.06 -14.14 -14.84
CA PHE A 206 -15.60 -12.79 -14.85
C PHE A 206 -15.07 -12.01 -16.06
N PRO A 207 -15.63 -12.18 -17.27
CA PRO A 207 -15.13 -11.54 -18.49
C PRO A 207 -15.15 -10.00 -18.45
N GLN A 208 -16.03 -9.42 -17.64
CA GLN A 208 -16.17 -7.97 -17.44
C GLN A 208 -15.22 -7.41 -16.38
N ALA A 209 -14.37 -8.26 -15.77
CA ALA A 209 -13.41 -7.81 -14.78
C ALA A 209 -12.41 -6.81 -15.40
N ASP A 210 -12.09 -5.79 -14.61
CA ASP A 210 -11.21 -4.69 -14.98
C ASP A 210 -10.29 -4.29 -13.81
N ILE A 211 -9.35 -3.39 -14.11
CA ILE A 211 -8.51 -2.75 -13.09
C ILE A 211 -9.01 -1.32 -12.91
N GLN A 212 -9.41 -1.00 -11.69
CA GLN A 212 -9.63 0.37 -11.26
C GLN A 212 -8.32 1.01 -10.86
N VAL A 213 -8.06 2.21 -11.37
CA VAL A 213 -6.98 3.08 -10.92
C VAL A 213 -7.53 4.00 -9.84
N ILE A 214 -6.88 3.98 -8.68
CA ILE A 214 -7.08 4.91 -7.57
C ILE A 214 -5.72 5.51 -7.19
N ASP A 215 -5.69 6.38 -6.18
CA ASP A 215 -4.45 6.95 -5.65
C ASP A 215 -4.33 6.69 -4.14
N ILE A 216 -3.09 6.74 -3.64
CA ILE A 216 -2.80 6.44 -2.24
C ILE A 216 -3.45 7.43 -1.27
N ASP A 217 -3.58 8.70 -1.65
CA ASP A 217 -4.20 9.73 -0.82
C ASP A 217 -5.70 9.45 -0.63
N GLY A 218 -6.38 9.07 -1.72
CA GLY A 218 -7.77 8.64 -1.72
C GLY A 218 -8.01 7.36 -0.92
N VAL A 219 -7.07 6.40 -0.98
CA VAL A 219 -7.10 5.20 -0.12
C VAL A 219 -7.00 5.59 1.35
N ILE A 220 -5.98 6.36 1.73
CA ILE A 220 -5.78 6.78 3.13
C ILE A 220 -6.99 7.56 3.63
N LYS A 221 -7.50 8.52 2.84
CA LYS A 221 -8.70 9.28 3.17
C LYS A 221 -9.92 8.37 3.39
N THR A 222 -10.09 7.36 2.54
CA THR A 222 -11.19 6.39 2.69
C THR A 222 -11.05 5.60 3.99
N LEU A 223 -9.85 5.14 4.33
CA LEU A 223 -9.59 4.42 5.58
C LEU A 223 -9.84 5.29 6.82
N GLN A 224 -9.59 6.60 6.73
CA GLN A 224 -9.84 7.58 7.80
C GLN A 224 -11.33 7.93 7.97
N ASP A 225 -12.04 8.13 6.86
CA ASP A 225 -13.36 8.77 6.87
C ASP A 225 -14.52 7.76 6.88
N LYS A 226 -14.28 6.50 6.52
CA LYS A 226 -15.34 5.50 6.30
C LYS A 226 -15.38 4.45 7.40
N ASP A 227 -16.60 4.10 7.76
CA ASP A 227 -16.94 3.09 8.76
C ASP A 227 -17.51 1.84 8.08
N ASP A 228 -16.73 1.26 7.16
CA ASP A 228 -17.14 0.09 6.40
C ASP A 228 -16.30 -1.14 6.79
N ALA A 229 -16.96 -2.20 7.25
CA ALA A 229 -16.28 -3.40 7.77
C ALA A 229 -15.30 -4.05 6.76
N TRP A 230 -15.54 -3.91 5.46
CA TRP A 230 -14.67 -4.47 4.41
C TRP A 230 -13.30 -3.79 4.35
N LEU A 231 -13.15 -2.57 4.87
CA LEU A 231 -11.87 -1.85 4.92
C LEU A 231 -10.85 -2.57 5.81
N ASN A 232 -11.30 -3.38 6.76
CA ASN A 232 -10.42 -4.26 7.54
C ASN A 232 -9.70 -5.28 6.66
N GLN A 233 -10.31 -5.70 5.55
CA GLN A 233 -9.75 -6.69 4.62
C GLN A 233 -8.78 -6.07 3.60
N VAL A 234 -8.71 -4.74 3.52
CA VAL A 234 -7.82 -4.05 2.58
C VAL A 234 -6.37 -4.25 2.98
N VAL A 235 -5.55 -4.69 2.03
CA VAL A 235 -4.10 -4.79 2.18
C VAL A 235 -3.41 -4.07 1.03
N LEU A 236 -2.38 -3.31 1.33
CA LEU A 236 -1.52 -2.71 0.31
C LEU A 236 -0.45 -3.72 -0.09
N VAL A 237 -0.27 -3.90 -1.39
CA VAL A 237 0.72 -4.81 -1.95
C VAL A 237 1.82 -3.97 -2.59
N PRO A 238 3.02 -3.88 -1.98
CA PRO A 238 4.11 -3.09 -2.54
C PRO A 238 4.65 -3.71 -3.82
N SER A 239 5.47 -2.97 -4.56
CA SER A 239 6.05 -3.46 -5.83
C SER A 239 6.85 -4.76 -5.64
N GLN A 240 7.03 -5.53 -6.72
CA GLN A 240 7.87 -6.74 -6.66
C GLN A 240 9.29 -6.42 -6.17
N GLU A 241 9.91 -5.33 -6.65
CA GLU A 241 11.22 -4.86 -6.19
C GLU A 241 11.24 -4.69 -4.67
N SER A 242 10.23 -4.01 -4.14
CA SER A 242 10.07 -3.76 -2.70
C SER A 242 9.86 -5.04 -1.91
N ARG A 243 9.03 -5.97 -2.41
CA ARG A 243 8.81 -7.27 -1.76
C ARG A 243 10.09 -8.09 -1.72
N GLU A 244 10.86 -8.13 -2.80
CA GLU A 244 12.15 -8.83 -2.81
C GLU A 244 13.15 -8.18 -1.84
N TYR A 245 13.17 -6.84 -1.76
CA TYR A 245 14.02 -6.15 -0.79
C TYR A 245 13.65 -6.47 0.66
N ILE A 246 12.36 -6.46 1.01
CA ILE A 246 11.90 -6.80 2.37
C ILE A 246 12.41 -8.17 2.81
N LYS A 247 12.43 -9.16 1.91
CA LYS A 247 12.96 -10.52 2.21
C LYS A 247 14.46 -10.54 2.55
N THR A 248 15.20 -9.50 2.16
CA THR A 248 16.64 -9.39 2.46
C THR A 248 16.91 -8.70 3.80
N LEU A 249 15.90 -8.05 4.39
CA LEU A 249 16.03 -7.42 5.69
C LEU A 249 16.11 -8.50 6.78
N PRO A 250 16.93 -8.30 7.83
CA PRO A 250 16.88 -9.17 9.00
C PRO A 250 15.46 -9.16 9.57
N THR A 251 14.80 -10.31 9.59
CA THR A 251 13.62 -10.49 10.43
C THR A 251 14.08 -10.33 11.87
N GLU A 252 13.57 -9.33 12.60
CA GLU A 252 13.77 -9.30 14.05
C GLU A 252 13.38 -10.66 14.62
N ASN A 253 14.33 -11.31 15.30
CA ASN A 253 14.10 -12.57 15.98
C ASN A 253 12.95 -12.37 16.97
N VAL A 254 11.79 -12.95 16.69
CA VAL A 254 10.78 -13.19 17.73
C VAL A 254 11.50 -13.97 18.83
N PRO A 255 11.57 -13.47 20.07
CA PRO A 255 12.15 -14.24 21.16
C PRO A 255 11.33 -15.52 21.31
N ASN A 256 11.95 -16.65 20.99
CA ASN A 256 11.46 -17.97 21.39
C ASN A 256 11.55 -18.03 22.92
N THR A 257 10.56 -17.48 23.62
CA THR A 257 10.38 -17.77 25.04
C THR A 257 9.70 -19.14 25.13
N PRO A 258 10.37 -20.19 25.66
CA PRO A 258 9.70 -21.46 25.89
C PRO A 258 8.54 -21.23 26.88
N PRO A 259 7.38 -21.89 26.70
CA PRO A 259 6.27 -21.76 27.63
C PRO A 259 6.74 -22.18 29.03
N ALA A 260 6.61 -21.25 29.98
CA ALA A 260 6.84 -21.52 31.39
C ALA A 260 5.93 -22.68 31.82
N ARG A 261 6.52 -23.77 32.30
CA ARG A 261 5.78 -24.87 32.91
C ARG A 261 5.11 -24.35 34.18
N SER A 262 3.80 -24.40 34.21
CA SER A 262 3.00 -24.15 35.41
C SER A 262 3.40 -25.14 36.51
N PRO A 263 3.65 -24.69 37.76
CA PRO A 263 3.89 -25.60 38.86
C PRO A 263 2.58 -26.34 39.20
N GLN A 264 2.62 -27.67 39.14
CA GLN A 264 1.55 -28.54 39.67
C GLN A 264 1.45 -28.32 41.19
N ARG A 265 0.23 -28.06 41.67
CA ARG A 265 -0.17 -28.29 43.07
C ARG A 265 -0.82 -29.65 43.17
#